data_AF-A0A250F483-F1
#
_entry.id   AF-A0A250F483-F1
#
_cell.length_a   1.000
_cell.length_b   1.000
_cell.length_c   1.000
_cell.angle_alpha   90.00
_cell.angle_beta   90.00
_cell.angle_gamma   90.00
#
_symmetry.space_group_name_H-M   'P 1'
#
loop_
_entity.id
_entity.type
_entity.pdbx_description
1 polymer ?
#
loop_
_entity_poly.entity_id
_entity_poly.type
_entity_poly.pdbx_seq_one_letter_code
_entity_poly.pdbx_strand_id
1 'polypeptide(L)' 'MELEVGKNYRIKNDIFSFKAGEVWSLVDEGYQVYFGEHNFVFVNAEKNCHFMVLRDTSDEDMEIYYHLDRYFEEIEE' A
#
# COMPACT_ATOMS: atom_id res chain seq x y z
N MET A 1 -2.54 10.61 -4.28
CA MET A 1 -3.06 9.40 -4.95
C MET A 1 -3.78 8.59 -3.89
N GLU A 2 -4.84 7.89 -4.27
CA GLU A 2 -5.48 6.86 -3.42
C GLU A 2 -5.19 5.49 -4.04
N LEU A 3 -5.02 4.47 -3.20
CA LEU A 3 -4.93 3.10 -3.69
C LEU A 3 -6.35 2.58 -3.89
N GLU A 4 -6.56 1.77 -4.92
CA GLU A 4 -7.86 1.22 -5.28
C GLU A 4 -7.78 -0.29 -5.42
N VAL A 5 -8.75 -0.99 -4.83
CA VAL A 5 -8.84 -2.44 -4.92
C VAL A 5 -9.03 -2.87 -6.39
N GLY A 6 -8.27 -3.89 -6.80
CA GLY A 6 -8.26 -4.42 -8.16
C GLY A 6 -7.25 -3.74 -9.09
N LYS A 7 -6.51 -2.74 -8.61
CA LYS A 7 -5.43 -2.10 -9.36
C LYS A 7 -4.07 -2.72 -9.08
N ASN A 8 -3.16 -2.55 -10.04
CA ASN A 8 -1.78 -2.96 -9.97
C ASN A 8 -0.88 -1.74 -9.77
N TYR A 9 0.13 -1.89 -8.91
CA TYR A 9 1.05 -0.83 -8.57
C TYR A 9 2.49 -1.30 -8.72
N ARG A 10 3.30 -0.49 -9.40
CA ARG A 10 4.76 -0.60 -9.37
C ARG A 10 5.30 0.20 -8.18
N ILE A 11 6.21 -0.41 -7.43
CA ILE A 11 6.88 0.23 -6.30
C ILE A 11 8.00 1.14 -6.83
N LYS A 12 7.96 2.43 -6.49
CA LYS A 12 8.94 3.44 -6.90
C LYS A 12 10.15 3.52 -5.97
N ASN A 13 9.91 3.35 -4.66
CA ASN A 13 10.92 3.43 -3.61
C ASN A 13 10.69 2.31 -2.59
N ASP A 14 11.77 1.79 -2.01
CA ASP A 14 11.68 0.81 -0.93
C ASP A 14 10.85 1.35 0.23
N ILE A 15 9.88 0.55 0.69
CA ILE A 15 9.02 0.90 1.82
C ILE A 15 8.50 -0.37 2.50
N PHE A 16 8.57 -0.44 3.83
CA PHE A 16 8.21 -1.65 4.58
C PHE A 16 8.90 -2.92 4.01
N SER A 17 8.10 -3.91 3.61
CA SER A 17 8.53 -5.13 2.94
C SER A 17 8.62 -5.02 1.42
N PHE A 18 8.17 -3.91 0.82
CA PHE A 18 8.16 -3.68 -0.61
C PHE A 18 9.51 -3.17 -1.12
N LYS A 19 9.93 -3.66 -2.28
CA LYS A 19 11.17 -3.25 -2.95
C LYS A 19 10.89 -2.51 -4.25
N ALA A 20 11.68 -1.48 -4.51
CA ALA A 20 11.58 -0.69 -5.74
C ALA A 20 11.67 -1.60 -6.98
N GLY A 21 10.75 -1.39 -7.93
CA GLY A 21 10.60 -2.19 -9.15
C GLY A 21 9.66 -3.39 -9.02
N GLU A 22 9.27 -3.80 -7.81
CA GLU A 22 8.25 -4.84 -7.64
C GLU A 22 6.87 -4.37 -8.13
N VAL A 23 6.02 -5.34 -8.48
CA VAL A 23 4.64 -5.10 -8.89
C VAL A 23 3.71 -5.86 -7.96
N TRP A 24 2.74 -5.14 -7.41
CA TRP A 24 1.79 -5.65 -6.42
C TRP A 24 0.36 -5.21 -6.77
N SER A 25 -0.57 -6.14 -6.66
CA SER A 25 -2.00 -5.90 -6.84
C SER A 25 -2.65 -5.66 -5.48
N LEU A 26 -3.39 -4.57 -5.34
CA LEU A 26 -4.21 -4.34 -4.14
C LEU A 26 -5.47 -5.20 -4.25
N VAL A 27 -5.69 -6.10 -3.29
CA VAL A 27 -6.85 -7.04 -3.31
C VAL A 27 -7.87 -6.75 -2.22
N ASP A 28 -7.49 -6.00 -1.19
CA ASP A 28 -8.39 -5.60 -0.12
C ASP A 28 -7.86 -4.35 0.58
N GLU A 29 -8.76 -3.53 1.10
CA GLU A 29 -8.44 -2.37 1.91
C GLU A 29 -9.53 -2.10 2.95
N GLY A 30 -9.18 -1.46 4.06
CA GLY A 30 -10.17 -1.09 5.06
C GLY A 30 -9.63 -0.24 6.19
N TYR A 31 -10.55 0.43 6.89
CA TYR A 31 -10.23 1.27 8.05
C TYR A 31 -10.77 0.64 9.34
N GLN A 32 -9.87 0.31 10.27
CA GLN A 32 -10.22 -0.20 11.59
C GLN A 32 -10.36 0.94 12.59
N VAL A 33 -11.58 1.48 12.70
CA VAL A 33 -11.91 2.66 13.53
C VAL A 33 -11.41 2.56 14.97
N TYR A 34 -11.49 1.38 15.59
CA TYR A 34 -11.08 1.21 16.99
C TYR A 34 -9.57 1.45 17.20
N PHE A 35 -8.75 1.13 16.19
CA PHE A 35 -7.29 1.28 16.25
C PHE A 35 -6.78 2.49 15.47
N GLY A 36 -7.63 3.15 14.67
CA GLY A 36 -7.21 4.22 13.77
C GLY A 36 -6.25 3.70 12.71
N GLU A 37 -6.53 2.54 12.13
CA GLU A 37 -5.62 1.83 11.22
C GLU A 37 -6.18 1.73 9.80
N HIS A 38 -5.45 2.26 8.83
CA HIS A 38 -5.62 2.02 7.41
C HIS A 38 -4.88 0.73 7.01
N ASN A 39 -5.63 -0.30 6.64
CA ASN A 39 -5.12 -1.62 6.28
C ASN A 39 -5.22 -1.82 4.77
N PHE A 40 -4.15 -2.35 4.17
CA PHE A 40 -4.08 -2.70 2.76
C PHE A 40 -3.50 -4.10 2.60
N VAL A 41 -4.09 -4.89 1.69
CA VAL A 41 -3.65 -6.26 1.39
C VAL A 41 -3.21 -6.34 -0.06
N PHE A 42 -1.93 -6.66 -0.25
CA PHE A 42 -1.32 -6.79 -1.57
C PHE A 42 -0.95 -8.23 -1.89
N VAL A 43 -1.10 -8.61 -3.16
CA VAL A 43 -0.58 -9.87 -3.69
C VAL A 43 0.31 -9.62 -4.91
N ASN A 44 1.32 -10.45 -5.11
CA ASN A 44 2.15 -10.40 -6.31
C ASN A 44 1.88 -11.62 -7.22
N ALA A 45 2.57 -11.66 -8.37
CA ALA A 45 2.46 -12.76 -9.33
C ALA A 45 2.87 -14.14 -8.75
N GLU A 46 3.72 -14.16 -7.73
CA GLU A 46 4.15 -15.37 -7.02
C GLU A 46 3.14 -15.82 -5.93
N LYS A 47 2.03 -15.09 -5.78
CA LYS A 47 1.02 -15.28 -4.72
C LYS A 47 1.54 -15.05 -3.31
N ASN A 48 2.64 -14.29 -3.17
CA ASN A 48 3.04 -13.75 -1.88
C ASN A 48 1.99 -12.72 -1.45
N CYS A 49 1.69 -12.67 -0.16
CA CYS A 49 0.72 -11.74 0.42
C CYS A 49 1.43 -10.82 1.41
N HIS A 50 1.25 -9.51 1.24
CA HIS A 50 1.82 -8.49 2.12
C HIS A 50 0.74 -7.55 2.63
N PHE A 51 0.86 -7.19 3.91
CA PHE A 51 -0.03 -6.28 4.59
C PHE A 51 0.70 -4.97 4.84
N MET A 52 0.06 -3.85 4.51
CA MET A 52 0.50 -2.52 4.92
C MET A 52 -0.53 -1.95 5.88
N VAL A 53 -0.06 -1.54 7.05
CA VAL A 53 -0.90 -0.94 8.10
C VAL A 53 -0.33 0.42 8.46
N LEU A 54 -1.13 1.46 8.27
CA LEU A 54 -0.78 2.85 8.58
C LEU A 54 -1.71 3.38 9.67
N ARG A 55 -1.14 3.95 10.73
CA ARG A 55 -1.90 4.38 11.92
C ARG A 55 -2.06 5.89 11.99
N ASP A 56 -3.28 6.33 12.30
CA ASP A 56 -3.63 7.73 12.56
C ASP A 56 -2.79 8.35 13.68
N THR A 57 -2.33 7.55 14.63
CA THR A 57 -1.53 7.99 15.78
C THR A 57 -0.04 8.14 15.47
N SER A 58 0.40 7.81 14.25
CA SER A 58 1.81 7.85 13.82
C SER A 58 1.98 8.91 12.74
N ASP A 59 2.65 10.02 13.07
CA ASP A 59 2.94 11.07 12.08
C ASP A 59 3.72 10.54 10.87
N GLU A 60 4.59 9.54 11.08
CA GLU A 60 5.34 8.88 10.01
C GLU A 60 4.43 8.07 9.09
N ASP A 61 3.50 7.30 9.67
CA ASP A 61 2.54 6.49 8.89
C ASP A 61 1.60 7.41 8.10
N MET A 62 1.20 8.56 8.68
CA MET A 62 0.34 9.52 8.01
C MET A 62 1.06 10.32 6.92
N GLU A 63 2.34 10.64 7.09
CA GLU A 63 3.16 11.21 6.01
C GLU A 63 3.24 10.25 4.82
N ILE A 64 3.37 8.93 5.08
CA ILE A 64 3.30 7.91 4.03
C ILE A 64 1.91 7.89 3.38
N TYR A 65 0.85 7.83 4.17
CA TYR A 65 -0.54 7.76 3.68
C TYR A 65 -0.90 8.94 2.77
N TYR A 66 -0.52 10.16 3.15
CA TYR A 66 -0.80 11.36 2.34
C TYR A 66 0.07 11.48 1.08
N HIS A 67 1.15 10.70 0.99
CA HIS A 67 2.12 10.73 -0.10
C HIS A 67 2.38 9.37 -0.73
N LEU A 68 1.33 8.54 -0.85
CA LEU A 68 1.41 7.22 -1.48
C LEU A 68 1.99 7.27 -2.91
N ASP A 69 1.82 8.38 -3.64
CA ASP A 69 2.40 8.61 -4.97
C ASP A 69 3.94 8.66 -5.01
N ARG A 70 4.60 8.83 -3.85
CA ARG A 70 6.05 8.70 -3.71
C ARG A 70 6.51 7.25 -3.78
N TYR A 71 5.63 6.30 -3.45
CA TYR A 71 5.96 4.88 -3.30
C TYR A 71 5.27 4.00 -4.33
N PHE A 72 4.07 4.35 -4.76
CA PHE A 72 3.25 3.56 -5.67
C PHE A 72 3.00 4.32 -6.97
N GLU A 73 3.16 3.63 -8.09
CA GLU A 73 2.77 4.05 -9.42
C GLU A 73 1.71 3.09 -9.94
N GLU A 74 0.47 3.54 -10.14
CA GLU A 74 -0.54 2.72 -10.81
C GLU A 74 -0.05 2.38 -12.22
N ILE A 75 -0.16 1.10 -12.59
CA ILE A 75 0.13 0.65 -13.95
C ILE A 75 -1.18 0.19 -14.59
N GLU A 76 -1.51 0.77 -15.75
CA GLU A 76 -2.59 0.26 -16.59
C GLU A 76 -2.10 -1.06 -17.21
N GLU A 77 -2.79 -2.16 -16.88
CA GLU A 77 -2.69 -3.43 -17.62
C GLU A 77 -3.58 -3.41 -18.87
#